data_AF-A0A8D8VH08-F1
#
_entry.id   AF-A0A8D8VH08-F1
#
_cell.length_a   1.000
_cell.length_b   1.000
_cell.length_c   1.000
_cell.angle_alpha   90.00
_cell.angle_beta   90.00
_cell.angle_gamma   90.00
#
_symmetry.space_group_name_H-M   'P 1'
#
loop_
_entity.id
_entity.type
_entity.pdbx_description
1 polymer ?
#
loop_
_entity_poly.entity_id
_entity_poly.type
_entity_poly.pdbx_seq_one_letter_code
_entity_poly.pdbx_strand_id
1 'polypeptide(L)'
;MEYANTIWNPYFQKDINMLEKIQRSVTRIPRQLRGLTYEDRLSYLNLTTHQQRRMRGNLIELYKIASNKYPSLPDNFLMFNNSNLTRGHPLKLAKQRCNKKPRTNFRVSLANND
;
A
#
# COMPACT_ATOMS: atom_id res chain seq x y z
N MET A 1 -9.84 -11.32 4.05
CA MET A 1 -8.50 -11.35 4.68
C MET A 1 -7.88 -9.96 4.60
N GLU A 2 -8.31 -9.02 5.44
CA GLU A 2 -7.72 -7.68 5.54
C GLU A 2 -6.74 -7.55 6.72
N TYR A 3 -6.85 -8.47 7.68
CA TYR A 3 -6.17 -8.44 8.97
C TYR A 3 -4.64 -8.43 8.90
N ALA A 4 -4.06 -9.00 7.83
CA ALA A 4 -2.61 -9.15 7.71
C ALA A 4 -1.96 -8.22 6.67
N ASN A 5 -2.71 -7.32 6.02
CA ASN A 5 -2.17 -6.48 4.93
C ASN A 5 -1.05 -5.54 5.39
N THR A 6 -1.11 -5.01 6.62
CA THR A 6 -0.06 -4.15 7.20
C THR A 6 1.21 -4.93 7.55
N ILE A 7 1.06 -6.21 7.90
CA ILE A 7 2.16 -7.10 8.27
C ILE A 7 2.88 -7.62 7.01
N TRP A 8 2.13 -7.98 5.97
CA TRP A 8 2.65 -8.51 4.70
C TRP A 8 2.80 -7.41 3.64
N ASN A 9 3.50 -6.32 3.96
CA ASN A 9 3.91 -5.31 2.98
C ASN A 9 5.38 -5.50 2.59
N PRO A 10 5.72 -6.50 1.75
CA PRO A 10 7.11 -6.75 1.39
C PRO A 10 7.65 -5.64 0.49
N TYR A 11 8.93 -5.33 0.69
CA TYR A 11 9.63 -4.29 -0.04
C TYR A 11 9.97 -4.70 -1.48
N PHE A 12 10.34 -5.97 -1.69
CA PHE A 12 10.85 -6.42 -2.98
C PHE A 12 9.71 -6.78 -3.93
N GLN A 13 9.84 -6.35 -5.19
CA GLN A 13 8.88 -6.70 -6.25
C GLN A 13 8.72 -8.21 -6.43
N LYS A 14 9.78 -8.99 -6.15
CA LYS A 14 9.74 -10.46 -6.19
C LYS A 14 8.70 -11.03 -5.23
N ASP A 15 8.67 -10.54 -3.99
CA ASP A 15 7.76 -11.02 -2.95
C ASP A 15 6.33 -10.57 -3.24
N ILE A 16 6.17 -9.36 -3.78
CA ILE A 16 4.88 -8.85 -4.27
C ILE A 16 4.32 -9.76 -5.35
N ASN A 17 5.14 -10.09 -6.35
CA ASN A 17 4.76 -10.97 -7.44
C ASN A 17 4.47 -12.39 -6.94
N MET A 18 5.16 -12.86 -5.90
CA MET A 18 4.91 -14.16 -5.27
C MET A 18 3.51 -14.19 -4.63
N LEU A 19 3.13 -13.15 -3.88
CA LEU A 19 1.79 -13.04 -3.29
C LEU A 19 0.69 -12.97 -4.37
N GLU A 20 0.90 -12.19 -5.43
CA GLU A 20 -0.05 -12.10 -6.54
C GLU A 20 -0.18 -13.45 -7.28
N LYS A 21 0.92 -14.20 -7.40
CA LYS A 21 0.92 -15.55 -8.00
C LYS A 21 0.13 -16.54 -7.16
N ILE A 22 0.21 -16.45 -5.84
CA ILE A 22 -0.61 -17.27 -4.92
C ILE A 22 -2.10 -16.94 -5.15
N GLN A 23 -2.48 -15.67 -5.20
CA GLN A 23 -3.86 -15.25 -5.49
C GLN A 23 -4.34 -15.82 -6.84
N ARG A 24 -3.54 -15.68 -7.91
CA ARG A 24 -3.84 -16.24 -9.24
C ARG A 24 -4.02 -17.77 -9.25
N SER A 25 -3.28 -18.48 -8.41
CA SER A 25 -3.35 -19.93 -8.28
C SER A 25 -4.64 -20.35 -7.57
N VAL A 26 -4.96 -19.68 -6.46
CA VAL A 26 -6.17 -19.94 -5.67
C VAL A 26 -7.43 -19.68 -6.51
N THR A 27 -7.48 -18.56 -7.26
CA THR A 27 -8.63 -18.26 -8.12
C THR A 27 -8.75 -19.20 -9.32
N ARG A 28 -7.77 -20.07 -9.59
CA ARG A 28 -7.81 -21.11 -10.65
C ARG A 28 -8.35 -22.46 -10.15
N ILE A 29 -8.50 -22.64 -8.83
CA ILE A 29 -8.99 -23.90 -8.24
C ILE A 29 -10.41 -24.24 -8.72
N PRO A 30 -11.37 -23.30 -8.73
CA PRO A 30 -12.73 -23.61 -9.18
C PRO A 30 -12.77 -23.94 -10.68
N ARG A 31 -13.37 -25.08 -11.05
CA ARG A 31 -13.45 -25.54 -12.45
C ARG A 31 -14.14 -24.53 -13.36
N GLN A 32 -15.15 -23.82 -12.85
CA GLN A 32 -15.93 -22.79 -13.56
C GLN A 32 -15.07 -21.58 -13.96
N LEU A 33 -13.97 -21.33 -13.24
CA LEU A 33 -13.14 -20.14 -13.42
C LEU A 33 -11.85 -20.43 -14.21
N ARG A 34 -11.56 -21.68 -14.56
CA ARG A 34 -10.28 -22.07 -15.18
C ARG A 34 -10.01 -21.42 -16.55
N GLY A 35 -11.05 -21.10 -17.31
CA GLY A 35 -10.94 -20.52 -18.65
C GLY A 35 -10.98 -18.99 -18.69
N LEU A 36 -11.28 -18.35 -17.55
CA LEU A 36 -11.43 -16.90 -17.48
C LEU A 36 -10.08 -16.20 -17.25
N THR A 37 -9.97 -14.95 -17.73
CA THR A 37 -8.80 -14.12 -17.47
C THR A 37 -8.66 -13.85 -15.96
N TYR A 38 -7.51 -13.37 -15.52
CA TYR A 38 -7.33 -13.07 -14.10
C TYR A 38 -8.29 -11.98 -13.61
N GLU A 39 -8.52 -10.94 -14.42
CA GLU A 39 -9.40 -9.83 -14.08
C GLU A 39 -10.87 -10.27 -14.02
N ASP A 40 -11.31 -11.10 -14.97
CA ASP A 40 -12.67 -11.65 -14.96
C ASP A 40 -12.91 -12.56 -13.73
N ARG A 41 -11.90 -13.36 -13.35
CA ARG A 41 -11.97 -14.17 -12.13
C ARG A 41 -12.08 -13.33 -10.87
N LEU A 42 -11.36 -12.21 -10.81
CA LEU A 42 -11.45 -11.28 -9.70
C LEU A 42 -12.83 -10.63 -9.63
N SER A 43 -13.37 -10.19 -10.78
CA SER A 43 -14.72 -9.62 -10.87
C SER A 43 -15.79 -10.63 -10.45
N TYR A 44 -15.74 -11.86 -10.98
CA TYR A 44 -16.69 -12.92 -10.62
C TYR A 44 -16.68 -13.25 -9.12
N LEU A 45 -15.50 -13.27 -8.51
CA LEU A 45 -15.34 -13.55 -7.08
C LEU A 45 -15.52 -12.30 -6.20
N ASN A 46 -15.80 -11.14 -6.77
CA ASN A 46 -15.81 -9.83 -6.09
C ASN A 46 -14.54 -9.59 -5.26
N LEU A 47 -13.38 -10.02 -5.78
CA LEU A 47 -12.08 -9.86 -5.15
C LEU A 47 -11.32 -8.68 -5.77
N THR A 48 -10.68 -7.88 -4.93
CA THR A 48 -9.73 -6.86 -5.39
C THR A 48 -8.36 -7.48 -5.69
N THR A 49 -7.50 -6.74 -6.40
CA THR A 49 -6.08 -7.15 -6.53
C THR A 49 -5.34 -7.01 -5.19
N HIS A 50 -4.25 -7.76 -5.01
CA HIS A 50 -3.43 -7.62 -3.81
C HIS A 50 -2.80 -6.22 -3.72
N GLN A 51 -2.38 -5.67 -4.86
CA GLN A 51 -1.82 -4.33 -4.94
C GLN A 51 -2.79 -3.25 -4.46
N GLN A 52 -4.05 -3.28 -4.92
CA GLN A 52 -5.07 -2.31 -4.50
C GLN A 52 -5.34 -2.38 -2.98
N ARG A 53 -5.42 -3.58 -2.41
CA ARG A 53 -5.61 -3.73 -0.95
C ARG A 53 -4.46 -3.15 -0.15
N ARG A 54 -3.22 -3.32 -0.61
CA ARG A 54 -2.05 -2.74 0.05
C ARG A 54 -2.02 -1.22 -0.07
N MET A 55 -2.32 -0.66 -1.23
CA MET A 55 -2.42 0.79 -1.40
C MET A 55 -3.44 1.38 -0.42
N ARG A 56 -4.63 0.77 -0.33
CA ARG A 56 -5.65 1.18 0.64
C ARG A 56 -5.15 1.06 2.08
N GLY A 57 -4.52 -0.05 2.45
CA GLY A 57 -3.96 -0.25 3.80
C GLY A 57 -2.90 0.77 4.17
N ASN A 58 -1.97 1.06 3.25
CA ASN A 58 -0.93 2.07 3.42
C ASN A 58 -1.55 3.46 3.64
N LEU A 59 -2.56 3.85 2.85
CA LEU A 59 -3.24 5.14 3.01
C LEU A 59 -3.97 5.26 4.35
N ILE A 60 -4.65 4.19 4.79
CA ILE A 60 -5.31 4.14 6.10
C ILE A 60 -4.28 4.29 7.22
N GLU A 61 -3.16 3.58 7.12
CA GLU A 61 -2.10 3.64 8.13
C GLU A 61 -1.46 5.04 8.17
N LEU A 62 -1.21 5.64 7.02
CA LEU A 62 -0.73 7.02 6.93
C LEU A 62 -1.70 8.00 7.60
N TYR A 63 -3.00 7.87 7.32
CA TYR A 63 -4.03 8.73 7.89
C TYR A 63 -4.07 8.62 9.42
N LYS A 64 -3.97 7.41 9.98
CA LYS A 64 -3.93 7.20 11.43
C LYS A 64 -2.72 7.88 12.07
N ILE A 65 -1.55 7.76 11.46
CA ILE A 65 -0.32 8.40 11.92
C ILE A 65 -0.46 9.94 11.82
N ALA A 66 -0.93 10.46 10.69
CA ALA A 66 -1.12 11.89 10.48
C ALA A 66 -2.19 12.51 11.40
N SER A 67 -3.21 11.74 11.76
CA SER A 67 -4.29 12.16 12.68
C SER A 67 -3.96 11.93 14.16
N ASN A 68 -2.70 11.64 14.47
CA ASN A 68 -2.18 11.36 15.81
C ASN A 68 -2.97 10.29 16.59
N LYS A 69 -3.39 9.21 15.91
CA LYS A 69 -4.12 8.09 16.54
C LYS A 69 -3.20 7.12 17.30
N TYR A 70 -1.89 7.31 17.21
CA TYR A 70 -0.89 6.46 17.83
C TYR A 70 -0.05 7.28 18.83
N PRO A 71 -0.38 7.28 20.13
CA PRO A 71 0.30 8.11 21.13
C PRO A 71 1.75 7.69 21.40
N SER A 72 2.14 6.49 20.97
CA SER A 72 3.51 5.97 21.10
C SER A 72 4.45 6.45 20.00
N LEU A 73 3.94 7.09 18.94
CA LEU A 73 4.75 7.58 17.83
C LEU A 73 5.19 9.03 18.10
N PRO A 74 6.45 9.40 17.81
CA PRO A 74 6.90 10.78 17.93
C PRO A 74 6.09 11.71 17.03
N ASP A 75 5.78 12.93 17.49
CA ASP A 75 5.05 13.96 16.73
C ASP A 75 5.70 14.29 15.37
N ASN A 76 7.02 14.07 15.26
CA ASN A 76 7.82 14.29 14.05
C ASN A 76 8.06 13.01 13.23
N PHE A 77 7.28 11.94 13.44
CA PHE A 77 7.45 10.70 12.69
C PHE A 77 7.21 10.89 11.17
N LEU A 78 6.23 11.72 10.82
CA LEU A 78 5.99 12.20 9.45
C LEU A 78 6.54 13.63 9.32
N MET A 79 7.24 13.88 8.20
CA MET A 79 7.70 15.22 7.86
C MET A 79 6.68 15.82 6.90
N PHE A 80 6.09 16.95 7.27
CA PHE A 80 5.19 17.69 6.39
C PHE A 80 5.93 18.87 5.75
N ASN A 81 5.54 19.21 4.53
CA ASN A 81 6.10 20.34 3.81
C ASN A 81 5.34 21.61 4.20
N ASN A 82 5.96 22.46 5.01
CA ASN A 82 5.37 23.74 5.46
C ASN A 82 5.58 24.88 4.44
N SER A 83 5.87 24.57 3.17
CA SER A 83 6.06 25.60 2.15
C SER A 83 4.71 26.23 1.77
N ASN A 84 4.36 27.36 2.39
CA ASN A 84 3.17 28.16 2.08
C ASN A 84 3.26 28.89 0.72
N LEU A 85 4.34 28.68 -0.04
CA LEU A 85 4.64 29.36 -1.31
C LEU A 85 3.71 28.95 -2.46
N THR A 86 2.98 27.84 -2.34
CA THR A 86 2.00 27.40 -3.34
C THR A 86 0.67 27.08 -2.65
N ARG A 87 -0.44 27.23 -3.38
CA ARG A 87 -1.82 26.94 -2.94
C ARG A 87 -2.06 25.43 -2.69
N GLY A 88 -1.26 24.81 -1.83
CA GLY A 88 -1.30 23.38 -1.52
C GLY A 88 -1.95 23.08 -0.18
N HIS A 89 -2.34 21.81 0.00
CA HIS A 89 -2.89 21.31 1.26
C HIS A 89 -1.79 21.13 2.33
N PRO A 90 -2.04 21.47 3.63
CA PRO A 90 -1.03 21.46 4.70
C PRO A 90 -0.48 20.06 5.04
N LEU A 91 -1.25 18.99 4.80
CA LEU A 91 -0.83 17.60 5.06
C LEU A 91 0.09 17.00 3.97
N LYS A 92 0.75 17.83 3.15
CA LYS A 92 1.68 17.33 2.12
C LYS A 92 2.94 16.78 2.78
N LEU A 93 3.28 15.52 2.52
CA LEU A 93 4.48 14.90 3.07
C LEU A 93 5.75 15.34 2.33
N ALA A 94 6.80 15.63 3.09
CA ALA A 94 8.14 15.88 2.59
C ALA A 94 8.94 14.56 2.54
N LYS A 95 9.31 14.14 1.33
CA LYS A 95 10.15 12.95 1.12
C LYS A 95 11.60 13.27 1.47
N GLN A 96 12.11 12.69 2.57
CA GLN A 96 13.53 12.77 2.88
C GLN A 96 14.37 11.97 1.87
N ARG A 97 15.46 12.59 1.39
CA ARG A 97 16.47 11.87 0.61
C ARG A 97 17.08 10.76 1.47
N CYS A 98 17.22 9.58 0.89
CA CYS A 98 17.83 8.45 1.54
C CYS A 98 18.47 7.53 0.50
N ASN A 99 19.68 7.05 0.80
CA ASN A 99 20.44 6.21 -0.12
C ASN A 99 20.02 4.72 -0.01
N LYS A 100 19.41 4.35 1.11
CA LYS A 100 18.91 2.99 1.35
C LYS A 100 17.46 2.87 0.91
N LYS A 101 17.29 2.11 -0.18
CA LYS A 101 16.04 1.61 -0.76
C LYS A 101 14.93 1.27 0.27
N PRO A 102 15.17 0.45 1.32
CA PRO A 102 14.15 0.12 2.33
C PRO A 102 13.57 1.35 3.05
N ARG A 103 14.42 2.33 3.41
CA ARG A 103 14.01 3.55 4.12
C ARG A 103 13.25 4.50 3.20
N THR A 104 13.59 4.49 1.91
CA THR A 104 12.84 5.21 0.89
C THR A 104 11.41 4.69 0.87
N ASN A 105 11.19 3.39 0.64
CA ASN A 105 9.82 2.92 0.43
C ASN A 105 9.01 2.78 1.73
N PHE A 106 9.64 2.64 2.90
CA PHE A 106 8.92 2.61 4.19
C PHE A 106 8.08 3.88 4.41
N ARG A 107 8.61 5.06 4.03
CA ARG A 107 7.88 6.33 4.09
C ARG A 107 7.19 6.71 2.77
N VAL A 108 7.71 6.26 1.63
CA VAL A 108 7.31 6.72 0.28
C VAL A 108 6.22 5.86 -0.36
N SER A 109 6.05 4.60 0.04
CA SER A 109 4.89 3.81 -0.37
C SER A 109 3.55 4.34 0.20
N LEU A 110 3.62 5.43 0.98
CA LEU A 110 2.52 6.23 1.50
C LEU A 110 2.23 7.50 0.67
N ALA A 111 3.11 7.91 -0.25
CA ALA A 111 3.05 9.23 -0.92
C ALA A 111 3.15 9.20 -2.45
N ASN A 112 3.45 8.06 -3.08
CA ASN A 112 3.63 7.98 -4.52
C ASN A 112 2.48 7.19 -5.18
N ASN A 113 1.43 7.91 -5.55
CA ASN A 113 0.69 7.64 -6.79
C ASN A 113 0.94 8.87 -7.67
N ASP A 114 1.98 8.77 -8.49
CA ASP A 114 2.21 9.45 -9.77
C ASP A 114 3.50 8.87 -10.37
#